data_AF-A0A2K9EBG4-F1
#
_entry.id   AF-A0A2K9EBG4-F1
#
_cell.length_a   1.000
_cell.length_b   1.000
_cell.length_c   1.000
_cell.angle_alpha   90.00
_cell.angle_beta   90.00
_cell.angle_gamma   90.00
#
_symmetry.space_group_name_H-M   'P 1'
#
loop_
_entity.id
_entity.type
_entity.pdbx_description
1 polymer ?
#
loop_
_entity_poly.entity_id
_entity_poly.type
_entity_poly.pdbx_seq_one_letter_code
_entity_poly.pdbx_strand_id
1 'polypeptide(L)'
;MVNIKMINNISTSKKLAYMIVGLRNERFLDVYKNINLGEGADLFIIDSEGRYISNREMRQLGKTLEDKDFINKIIKEESAASESFDYNGYMVSYKYIEGTDWILVGKIPYSYINEEANGIRNSVFFFISICIVFSILFAFLISISISFPLGNMEKLINKAKEGNLTYSIEDDGKDEIGDVVRGFNHMIENIRKLILEVRNLSQKVTNHSILVNNSSEQSKISSRQISEVMNQVAIGASDQAENLADGVESINILADDINKVEEDMKFVAETANGTKKLSQNSLGVVKTLNEKASQTSRASDKVINNINNLSKDMEQIVKITKTISTIADQPSFIKCFH
;
A
#
# COMPACT_ATOMS: atom_id res chain seq x y z
N MET A 1 59.47 55.61 -82.34
CA MET A 1 59.15 54.52 -83.29
C MET A 1 59.03 55.09 -84.70
N VAL A 2 59.44 54.38 -85.76
CA VAL A 2 59.47 54.89 -87.14
C VAL A 2 58.73 53.94 -88.08
N ASN A 3 57.68 54.41 -88.76
CA ASN A 3 57.03 53.67 -89.84
C ASN A 3 57.51 54.22 -91.20
N ILE A 4 57.93 53.34 -92.11
CA ILE A 4 58.46 53.72 -93.42
C ILE A 4 57.45 53.34 -94.49
N LYS A 5 56.79 54.34 -95.09
CA LYS A 5 55.84 54.14 -96.19
C LYS A 5 56.49 54.55 -97.51
N MET A 6 56.49 53.66 -98.50
CA MET A 6 57.02 53.96 -99.83
C MET A 6 56.05 54.87 -100.59
N ILE A 7 56.55 55.99 -101.11
CA ILE A 7 55.82 56.86 -102.02
C ILE A 7 56.23 56.50 -103.45
N ASN A 8 55.28 55.94 -104.21
CA ASN A 8 55.46 55.60 -105.61
C ASN A 8 54.88 56.68 -106.52
N ASN A 9 55.48 56.89 -107.69
CA ASN A 9 54.92 57.75 -108.72
C ASN A 9 53.63 57.13 -109.26
N ILE A 10 52.52 57.89 -109.22
CA ILE A 10 51.18 57.40 -109.57
C ILE A 10 51.07 57.00 -111.06
N SER A 11 51.89 57.58 -111.94
CA SER A 11 51.80 57.35 -113.39
C SER A 11 52.82 56.36 -113.94
N THR A 12 53.91 56.08 -113.20
CA THR A 12 55.01 55.22 -113.68
C THR A 12 55.37 54.08 -112.74
N SER A 13 54.73 53.99 -111.56
CA SER A 13 55.02 53.03 -110.48
C SER A 13 56.49 53.01 -110.03
N LYS A 14 57.29 54.00 -110.43
CA LYS A 14 58.70 54.11 -110.06
C LYS A 14 58.82 54.73 -108.67
N LYS A 15 59.69 54.15 -107.84
CA LYS A 15 59.90 54.52 -106.45
C LYS A 15 60.54 55.91 -106.35
N LEU A 16 59.88 56.86 -105.67
CA LEU A 16 60.34 58.26 -105.61
C LEU A 16 60.97 58.61 -104.26
N ALA A 17 60.36 58.20 -103.16
CA ALA A 17 60.83 58.55 -101.82
C ALA A 17 60.32 57.57 -100.77
N TYR A 18 60.94 57.59 -99.60
CA TYR A 18 60.43 56.97 -98.39
C TYR A 18 59.88 58.05 -97.46
N MET A 19 58.65 57.86 -96.98
CA MET A 19 58.08 58.66 -95.90
C MET A 19 58.39 57.96 -94.58
N ILE A 20 59.06 58.67 -93.68
CA ILE A 20 59.44 58.19 -92.36
C ILE A 20 58.56 58.91 -91.34
N VAL A 21 57.55 58.23 -90.80
CA VAL A 21 56.68 58.78 -89.75
C VAL A 21 57.20 58.33 -88.40
N GLY A 22 57.75 59.28 -87.64
CA GLY A 22 58.23 59.07 -86.29
C GLY A 22 57.15 59.33 -85.24
N LEU A 23 56.70 58.30 -84.53
CA LEU A 23 55.91 58.47 -83.32
C LEU A 23 56.83 58.65 -82.11
N ARG A 24 56.57 59.68 -81.32
CA ARG A 24 57.32 60.00 -80.10
C ARG A 24 56.86 59.10 -78.97
N ASN A 25 57.79 58.38 -78.34
CA ASN A 25 57.49 57.39 -77.29
C ASN A 25 56.76 57.98 -76.08
N GLU A 26 56.91 59.29 -75.82
CA GLU A 26 56.19 60.02 -74.77
C GLU A 26 54.66 59.91 -74.88
N ARG A 27 54.10 59.82 -76.08
CA ARG A 27 52.64 59.67 -76.25
C ARG A 27 52.11 58.34 -75.72
N PHE A 28 52.94 57.29 -75.72
CA PHE A 28 52.58 55.99 -75.15
C PHE A 28 52.64 56.02 -73.62
N LEU A 29 53.58 56.78 -73.03
CA LEU A 29 53.62 56.97 -71.57
C LEU A 29 52.35 57.57 -71.00
N ASP A 30 51.75 58.54 -71.71
CA ASP A 30 50.49 59.16 -71.26
C ASP A 30 49.35 58.15 -71.26
N VAL A 31 49.34 57.20 -72.20
CA VAL A 31 48.38 56.08 -72.22
C VAL A 31 48.62 55.13 -71.04
N TYR A 32 49.87 54.76 -70.76
CA TYR A 32 50.19 53.89 -69.62
C TYR A 32 49.88 54.52 -68.25
N LYS A 33 50.05 55.85 -68.10
CA LYS A 33 49.77 56.55 -66.84
C LYS A 33 48.29 56.59 -66.49
N ASN A 34 47.42 56.65 -67.50
CA ASN A 34 45.97 56.70 -67.29
C ASN A 34 45.34 55.32 -67.03
N ILE A 35 46.13 54.24 -67.13
CA ILE A 35 45.68 52.87 -66.91
C ILE A 35 46.18 52.42 -65.53
N ASN A 36 45.25 52.22 -64.59
CA ASN A 36 45.54 51.64 -63.28
C ASN A 36 45.14 50.16 -63.25
N LEU A 37 46.13 49.26 -63.30
CA LEU A 37 45.93 47.81 -63.24
C LEU A 37 46.26 47.22 -61.86
N GLY A 38 46.45 48.08 -60.85
CA GLY A 38 46.84 47.67 -59.52
C GLY A 38 48.32 47.74 -59.23
N GLU A 39 48.68 47.47 -57.97
CA GLU A 39 50.06 47.52 -57.50
C GLU A 39 50.85 46.30 -58.00
N GLY A 40 52.06 46.52 -58.50
CA GLY A 40 52.89 45.46 -59.09
C GLY A 40 52.43 44.97 -60.47
N ALA A 41 51.39 45.59 -61.06
CA ALA A 41 50.99 45.30 -62.43
C ALA A 41 51.88 45.99 -63.46
N ASP A 42 52.27 45.26 -64.50
CA ASP A 42 53.10 45.76 -65.60
C ASP A 42 52.31 45.70 -66.92
N LEU A 43 52.50 46.72 -67.75
CA LEU A 43 51.84 46.86 -69.05
C LEU A 43 52.86 47.28 -70.09
N PHE A 44 53.02 46.46 -71.10
CA PHE A 44 54.04 46.65 -72.14
C PHE A 44 53.56 46.12 -73.49
N ILE A 45 54.22 46.56 -74.56
CA ILE A 45 53.97 46.13 -75.93
C ILE A 45 55.23 45.44 -76.44
N ILE A 46 55.06 44.26 -77.02
CA ILE A 46 56.12 43.49 -77.67
C ILE A 46 55.80 43.29 -79.15
N ASP A 47 56.81 43.03 -79.97
CA ASP A 47 56.61 42.51 -81.33
C ASP A 47 56.52 40.98 -81.35
N SER A 48 56.23 40.41 -82.52
CA SER A 48 56.21 38.96 -82.79
C SER A 48 57.56 38.26 -82.57
N GLU A 49 58.66 38.99 -82.36
CA GLU A 49 59.96 38.43 -81.97
C GLU A 49 60.23 38.56 -80.46
N GLY A 50 59.26 39.07 -79.69
CA GLY A 50 59.37 39.25 -78.24
C GLY A 50 60.25 40.44 -77.82
N ARG A 51 60.47 41.41 -78.71
CA ARG A 51 61.21 42.66 -78.40
C ARG A 51 60.29 43.70 -77.81
N TYR A 52 60.75 44.40 -76.77
CA TYR A 52 60.02 45.52 -76.20
C TYR A 52 59.90 46.68 -77.20
N ILE A 53 58.68 46.93 -77.63
CA ILE A 53 58.33 48.09 -78.46
C ILE A 53 58.04 49.30 -77.57
N SER A 54 57.32 49.08 -76.47
CA SER A 54 56.98 50.12 -75.50
C SER A 54 56.71 49.51 -74.13
N ASN A 55 57.06 50.20 -73.05
CA ASN A 55 56.74 49.78 -71.68
C ASN A 55 56.59 50.99 -70.76
N ARG A 56 55.97 50.80 -69.59
CA ARG A 56 55.68 51.87 -68.63
C ARG A 56 56.93 52.59 -68.12
N GLU A 57 58.06 51.89 -67.99
CA GLU A 57 59.30 52.46 -67.44
C GLU A 57 60.27 53.04 -68.49
N MET A 58 60.03 52.84 -69.79
CA MET A 58 60.95 53.14 -70.92
C MET A 58 62.38 52.58 -70.80
N ARG A 59 62.65 51.81 -69.76
CA ARG A 59 63.89 51.06 -69.57
C ARG A 59 63.74 49.78 -70.38
N GLN A 60 64.68 49.49 -71.29
CA GLN A 60 64.74 48.26 -72.11
C GLN A 60 64.02 48.27 -73.48
N LEU A 61 63.66 49.43 -74.05
CA LEU A 61 63.15 49.50 -75.43
C LEU A 61 64.13 48.86 -76.44
N GLY A 62 63.60 48.02 -77.32
CA GLY A 62 64.35 47.28 -78.35
C GLY A 62 65.11 46.06 -77.84
N LYS A 63 65.14 45.79 -76.53
CA LYS A 63 65.69 44.54 -75.99
C LYS A 63 64.66 43.41 -76.10
N THR A 64 65.12 42.21 -76.40
CA THR A 64 64.29 41.00 -76.38
C THR A 64 64.04 40.56 -74.94
N LEU A 65 62.80 40.20 -74.62
CA LEU A 65 62.48 39.49 -73.38
C LEU A 65 63.32 38.21 -73.29
N GLU A 66 64.02 38.03 -72.17
CA GLU A 66 64.86 36.86 -71.95
C GLU A 66 64.04 35.58 -71.71
N ASP A 67 62.80 35.75 -71.23
CA ASP A 67 61.87 34.66 -70.94
C ASP A 67 61.18 34.15 -72.21
N LYS A 68 61.86 33.22 -72.89
CA LYS A 68 61.37 32.61 -74.13
C LYS A 68 60.11 31.76 -73.95
N ASP A 69 59.90 31.19 -72.76
CA ASP A 69 58.71 30.37 -72.48
C ASP A 69 57.47 31.24 -72.34
N PHE A 70 57.62 32.42 -71.72
CA PHE A 70 56.58 33.45 -71.68
C PHE A 70 56.16 33.92 -73.08
N ILE A 71 57.15 34.23 -73.94
CA ILE A 71 56.91 34.70 -75.30
C ILE A 71 56.24 33.60 -76.14
N ASN A 72 56.73 32.36 -76.04
CA ASN A 72 56.17 31.24 -76.78
C ASN A 72 54.71 30.96 -76.39
N LYS A 73 54.32 31.15 -75.12
CA LYS A 73 52.92 31.00 -74.71
C LYS A 73 52.01 32.02 -75.38
N ILE A 74 52.43 33.28 -75.46
CA ILE A 74 51.66 34.35 -76.11
C ILE A 74 51.56 34.12 -77.61
N ILE A 75 52.66 33.73 -78.26
CA ILE A 75 52.73 33.61 -79.73
C ILE A 75 52.10 32.31 -80.25
N LYS A 76 52.15 31.21 -79.48
CA LYS A 76 51.62 29.90 -79.91
C LYS A 76 50.09 29.88 -80.00
N GLU A 77 49.42 30.83 -79.37
CA GLU A 77 47.95 30.99 -79.33
C GLU A 77 47.47 32.11 -80.30
N GLU A 78 48.21 32.36 -81.38
CA GLU A 78 47.94 33.38 -82.42
C GLU A 78 46.53 33.36 -83.04
N SER A 79 45.77 32.28 -82.81
CA SER A 79 44.38 32.13 -83.29
C SER A 79 43.36 32.94 -82.50
N ALA A 80 43.70 33.45 -81.30
CA ALA A 80 42.80 34.24 -80.48
C ALA A 80 43.26 35.70 -80.39
N ALA A 81 42.39 36.63 -80.81
CA ALA A 81 42.69 38.05 -80.85
C ALA A 81 43.00 38.66 -79.46
N SER A 82 42.53 38.01 -78.38
CA SER A 82 42.87 38.33 -77.00
C SER A 82 42.61 37.13 -76.09
N GLU A 83 43.58 36.79 -75.22
CA GLU A 83 43.41 35.77 -74.18
C GLU A 83 44.06 36.19 -72.86
N SER A 84 43.80 35.40 -71.82
CA SER A 84 44.47 35.50 -70.53
C SER A 84 44.90 34.13 -70.04
N PHE A 85 46.11 34.04 -69.51
CA PHE A 85 46.68 32.81 -68.97
C PHE A 85 47.48 33.07 -67.70
N ASP A 86 47.75 31.99 -66.97
CA ASP A 86 48.53 32.02 -65.75
C ASP A 86 50.01 31.81 -66.03
N TYR A 87 50.83 32.69 -65.46
CA TYR A 87 52.28 32.61 -65.58
C TYR A 87 53.00 33.08 -64.33
N ASN A 88 53.72 32.17 -63.66
CA ASN A 88 54.58 32.46 -62.51
C ASN A 88 53.94 33.34 -61.42
N GLY A 89 52.65 33.10 -61.10
CA GLY A 89 51.91 33.84 -60.08
C GLY A 89 51.27 35.15 -60.55
N TYR A 90 51.25 35.40 -61.87
CA TYR A 90 50.58 36.52 -62.49
C TYR A 90 49.48 36.02 -63.44
N MET A 91 48.39 36.76 -63.47
CA MET A 91 47.43 36.72 -64.57
C MET A 91 47.99 37.59 -65.69
N VAL A 92 48.27 36.97 -66.83
CA VAL A 92 48.80 37.65 -68.02
C VAL A 92 47.69 37.71 -69.03
N SER A 93 47.32 38.90 -69.47
CA SER A 93 46.39 39.09 -70.58
C SER A 93 47.09 39.76 -71.73
N TYR A 94 46.84 39.27 -72.95
CA TYR A 94 47.43 39.83 -74.14
C TYR A 94 46.39 40.10 -75.21
N LYS A 95 46.69 41.07 -76.09
CA LYS A 95 45.85 41.42 -77.23
C LYS A 95 46.72 41.86 -78.41
N TYR A 96 46.45 41.29 -79.58
CA TYR A 96 47.09 41.71 -80.83
C TYR A 96 46.54 43.06 -81.31
N ILE A 97 47.43 43.95 -81.74
CA ILE A 97 47.06 45.25 -82.29
C ILE A 97 46.87 45.08 -83.80
N GLU A 98 45.61 45.19 -84.25
CA GLU A 98 45.23 45.03 -85.65
C GLU A 98 46.07 45.91 -86.60
N GLY A 99 46.58 45.29 -87.67
CA GLY A 99 47.43 45.98 -88.65
C GLY A 99 48.90 46.14 -88.25
N THR A 100 49.34 45.54 -87.15
CA THR A 100 50.74 45.51 -86.71
C THR A 100 51.12 44.14 -86.14
N ASP A 101 52.42 43.84 -86.09
CA ASP A 101 52.95 42.64 -85.43
C ASP A 101 53.10 42.84 -83.91
N TRP A 102 52.29 43.73 -83.32
CA TRP A 102 52.43 44.16 -81.93
C TRP A 102 51.40 43.51 -81.03
N ILE A 103 51.86 43.13 -79.85
CA ILE A 103 51.06 42.48 -78.82
C ILE A 103 51.12 43.36 -77.58
N LEU A 104 49.97 43.86 -77.14
CA LEU A 104 49.82 44.51 -75.85
C LEU A 104 49.70 43.41 -74.79
N VAL A 105 50.54 43.47 -73.75
CA VAL A 105 50.60 42.48 -72.68
C VAL A 105 50.46 43.18 -71.34
N GLY A 106 49.41 42.83 -70.60
CA GLY A 106 49.20 43.21 -69.21
C GLY A 106 49.51 42.04 -68.28
N LYS A 107 50.32 42.28 -67.25
CA LYS A 107 50.74 41.28 -66.26
C LYS A 107 50.34 41.75 -64.87
N ILE A 108 49.37 41.08 -64.24
CA ILE A 108 48.79 41.47 -62.94
C ILE A 108 49.08 40.37 -61.91
N PRO A 109 49.71 40.65 -60.77
CA PRO A 109 50.01 39.63 -59.76
C PRO A 109 48.75 39.13 -59.06
N TYR A 110 48.64 37.81 -58.87
CA TYR A 110 47.54 37.21 -58.10
C TYR A 110 47.50 37.65 -56.64
N SER A 111 48.64 38.10 -56.09
CA SER A 111 48.68 38.65 -54.74
C SER A 111 47.84 39.92 -54.61
N TYR A 112 47.80 40.76 -55.65
CA TYR A 112 46.96 41.97 -55.69
C TYR A 112 45.49 41.60 -55.89
N ILE A 113 45.20 40.69 -56.84
CA ILE A 113 43.81 40.23 -57.11
C ILE A 113 43.19 39.58 -55.86
N ASN A 114 43.98 38.82 -55.09
CA ASN A 114 43.50 38.09 -53.91
C ASN A 114 43.72 38.84 -52.58
N GLU A 115 44.27 40.05 -52.60
CA GLU A 115 44.55 40.81 -51.37
C GLU A 115 43.27 41.05 -50.56
N GLU A 116 42.23 41.53 -51.24
CA GLU A 116 40.91 41.74 -50.65
C GLU A 116 40.25 40.40 -50.23
N ALA A 117 40.42 39.35 -51.04
CA ALA A 117 39.89 38.02 -50.74
C ALA A 117 40.53 37.40 -49.49
N ASN A 118 41.81 37.68 -49.22
CA ASN A 118 42.50 37.21 -48.01
C ASN A 118 41.93 37.85 -46.73
N GLY A 119 41.53 39.12 -46.79
CA GLY A 119 40.84 39.79 -45.68
C GLY A 119 39.52 39.09 -45.34
N ILE A 120 38.69 38.85 -46.36
CA ILE A 120 37.42 38.12 -46.22
C ILE A 120 37.67 36.71 -45.65
N ARG A 121 38.66 35.99 -46.19
CA ARG A 121 39.03 34.64 -45.73
C ARG A 121 39.37 34.62 -44.24
N ASN A 122 40.18 35.56 -43.76
CA ASN A 122 40.57 35.63 -42.36
C ASN A 122 39.38 35.97 -41.46
N SER A 123 38.50 36.90 -41.87
CA SER A 123 37.26 37.18 -41.13
C SER A 123 36.35 35.95 -41.05
N VAL A 124 36.20 35.19 -42.15
CA VAL A 124 35.42 33.94 -42.16
C VAL A 124 36.01 32.92 -41.18
N PHE A 125 37.32 32.69 -41.19
CA PHE A 125 37.96 31.77 -40.24
C PHE A 125 37.80 32.21 -38.78
N PHE A 126 37.85 33.52 -38.52
CA PHE A 126 37.61 34.07 -37.19
C PHE A 126 36.17 33.78 -36.71
N PHE A 127 35.17 34.03 -37.56
CA PHE A 127 33.78 33.73 -37.22
C PHE A 127 33.52 32.24 -37.04
N ILE A 128 34.09 31.38 -37.89
CA ILE A 128 34.01 29.92 -37.75
C ILE A 128 34.59 29.49 -36.40
N SER A 129 35.77 30.01 -36.03
CA SER A 129 36.41 29.69 -34.75
C SER A 129 35.51 30.09 -33.56
N ILE A 130 34.90 31.27 -33.62
CA ILE A 130 33.94 31.73 -32.61
C ILE A 130 32.72 30.80 -32.52
N CYS A 131 32.13 30.44 -33.67
CA CYS A 131 30.98 29.54 -33.71
C CYS A 131 31.32 28.16 -33.11
N ILE A 132 32.50 27.61 -33.38
CA ILE A 132 32.96 26.35 -32.79
C ILE A 132 33.06 26.48 -31.27
N VAL A 133 33.68 27.55 -30.75
CA VAL A 133 33.80 27.79 -29.31
C VAL A 133 32.42 27.87 -28.64
N PHE A 134 31.48 28.65 -29.20
CA PHE A 134 30.12 28.73 -28.67
C PHE A 134 29.38 27.40 -28.75
N SER A 135 29.54 26.65 -29.84
CA SER A 135 28.91 25.33 -29.98
C SER A 135 29.39 24.35 -28.90
N ILE A 136 30.69 24.34 -28.60
CA ILE A 136 31.25 23.51 -27.53
C ILE A 136 30.73 23.98 -26.16
N LEU A 137 30.68 25.30 -25.93
CA LEU A 137 30.18 25.88 -24.69
C LEU A 137 28.70 25.49 -24.45
N PHE A 138 27.83 25.64 -25.44
CA PHE A 138 26.42 25.28 -25.32
C PHE A 138 26.23 23.77 -25.14
N ALA A 139 26.97 22.93 -25.88
CA ALA A 139 26.92 21.49 -25.71
C ALA A 139 27.32 21.08 -24.29
N PHE A 140 28.35 21.72 -23.72
CA PHE A 140 28.79 21.48 -22.36
C PHE A 140 27.73 21.91 -21.32
N LEU A 141 27.13 23.09 -21.49
CA LEU A 141 26.07 23.59 -20.61
C LEU A 141 24.83 22.68 -20.62
N ILE A 142 24.38 22.25 -21.80
CA ILE A 142 23.26 21.30 -21.94
C ILE A 142 23.60 19.96 -21.28
N SER A 143 24.82 19.47 -21.48
CA SER A 143 25.26 18.21 -20.87
C SER A 143 25.20 18.25 -19.34
N ILE A 144 25.65 19.35 -18.73
CA ILE A 144 25.63 19.52 -17.26
C ILE A 144 24.22 19.80 -16.74
N SER A 145 23.46 20.68 -17.39
CA SER A 145 22.16 21.14 -16.88
C SER A 145 21.03 20.14 -17.12
N ILE A 146 21.14 19.30 -18.16
CA ILE A 146 20.05 18.42 -18.59
C ILE A 146 20.50 16.95 -18.60
N SER A 147 21.53 16.63 -19.38
CA SER A 147 21.92 15.22 -19.60
C SER A 147 22.41 14.54 -18.33
N PHE A 148 23.17 15.23 -17.48
CA PHE A 148 23.72 14.68 -16.25
C PHE A 148 22.64 14.39 -15.17
N PRO A 149 21.73 15.34 -14.82
CA PRO A 149 20.63 15.06 -13.89
C PRO A 149 19.70 13.94 -14.39
N LEU A 150 19.35 13.94 -15.68
CA LEU A 150 18.51 12.89 -16.27
C LEU A 150 19.18 11.51 -16.24
N GLY A 151 20.48 11.44 -16.54
CA GLY A 151 21.22 10.18 -16.45
C GLY A 151 21.34 9.64 -15.02
N ASN A 152 21.44 10.52 -14.01
CA ASN A 152 21.41 10.10 -12.60
C ASN A 152 20.02 9.64 -12.18
N MET A 153 18.98 10.33 -12.65
CA MET A 153 17.59 9.93 -12.42
C MET A 153 17.29 8.57 -13.02
N GLU A 154 17.73 8.29 -14.25
CA GLU A 154 17.56 6.97 -14.88
C GLU A 154 18.19 5.85 -14.03
N LYS A 155 19.42 6.04 -13.56
CA LYS A 155 20.10 5.07 -12.68
C LYS A 155 19.31 4.84 -11.39
N LEU A 156 18.76 5.89 -10.81
CA LEU A 156 17.99 5.82 -9.56
C LEU A 156 16.62 5.19 -9.77
N ILE A 157 15.97 5.44 -10.90
CA ILE A 157 14.75 4.74 -11.32
C ILE A 157 15.02 3.24 -11.46
N ASN A 158 16.13 2.84 -12.06
CA ASN A 158 16.49 1.42 -12.20
C ASN A 158 16.75 0.77 -10.83
N LYS A 159 17.43 1.46 -9.90
CA LYS A 159 17.57 0.98 -8.51
C LYS A 159 16.22 0.87 -7.80
N ALA A 160 15.34 1.86 -7.98
CA ALA A 160 14.00 1.84 -7.40
C ALA A 160 13.15 0.69 -7.95
N LYS A 161 13.28 0.37 -9.25
CA LYS A 161 12.66 -0.80 -9.89
C LYS A 161 13.13 -2.12 -9.26
N GLU A 162 14.39 -2.20 -8.86
CA GLU A 162 14.95 -3.35 -8.14
C GLU A 162 14.55 -3.37 -6.65
N GLY A 163 13.74 -2.42 -6.19
CA GLY A 163 13.29 -2.28 -4.80
C GLY A 163 14.30 -1.55 -3.90
N ASN A 164 15.43 -1.10 -4.44
CA ASN A 164 16.37 -0.27 -3.69
C ASN A 164 15.92 1.18 -3.71
N LEU A 165 15.13 1.52 -2.70
CA LEU A 165 14.60 2.87 -2.55
C LEU A 165 15.48 3.77 -1.71
N THR A 166 16.65 3.38 -1.18
CA THR A 166 17.36 4.17 -0.13
C THR A 166 18.06 5.43 -0.64
N TYR A 167 18.30 5.53 -1.95
CA TYR A 167 18.98 6.67 -2.55
C TYR A 167 18.01 7.78 -2.96
N SER A 168 18.51 9.01 -3.01
CA SER A 168 17.84 10.21 -3.53
C SER A 168 18.78 10.94 -4.49
N ILE A 169 18.21 11.78 -5.35
CA ILE A 169 19.00 12.66 -6.21
C ILE A 169 19.22 13.98 -5.47
N GLU A 170 20.46 14.43 -5.38
CA GLU A 170 20.78 15.80 -4.98
C GLU A 170 20.89 16.64 -6.24
N ASP A 171 19.96 17.58 -6.42
CA ASP A 171 19.97 18.55 -7.49
C ASP A 171 19.52 19.91 -6.95
N ASP A 172 20.39 20.91 -7.07
CA ASP A 172 20.15 22.29 -6.67
C ASP A 172 19.55 23.13 -7.81
N GLY A 173 19.20 22.49 -8.93
CA GLY A 173 18.53 23.09 -10.08
C GLY A 173 17.24 23.80 -9.71
N LYS A 174 17.10 25.05 -10.18
CA LYS A 174 15.89 25.88 -10.05
C LYS A 174 15.05 25.91 -11.33
N ASP A 175 15.32 24.99 -12.24
CA ASP A 175 14.63 24.81 -13.51
C ASP A 175 13.60 23.66 -13.42
N GLU A 176 12.95 23.38 -14.55
CA GLU A 176 11.96 22.32 -14.70
C GLU A 176 12.57 20.93 -14.44
N ILE A 177 13.87 20.75 -14.71
CA ILE A 177 14.58 19.49 -14.43
C ILE A 177 14.68 19.28 -12.91
N GLY A 178 15.02 20.33 -12.17
CA GLY A 178 15.00 20.31 -10.71
C GLY A 178 13.62 20.00 -10.11
N ASP A 179 12.54 20.51 -10.71
CA ASP A 179 11.17 20.17 -10.29
C ASP A 179 10.86 18.68 -10.49
N VAL A 180 11.28 18.10 -11.62
CA VAL A 180 11.12 16.67 -11.89
C VAL A 180 11.91 15.83 -10.88
N VAL A 181 13.15 16.24 -10.56
CA VAL A 181 13.99 15.58 -9.56
C VAL A 181 13.34 15.62 -8.16
N ARG A 182 12.82 16.78 -7.74
CA ARG A 182 12.09 16.94 -6.48
C ARG A 182 10.84 16.06 -6.43
N GLY A 183 10.06 16.05 -7.50
CA GLY A 183 8.87 15.19 -7.63
C GLY A 183 9.22 13.70 -7.52
N PHE A 184 10.29 13.27 -8.17
CA PHE A 184 10.80 11.89 -8.06
C PHE A 184 11.21 11.54 -6.63
N ASN A 185 11.98 12.40 -5.95
CA ASN A 185 12.38 12.18 -4.57
C ASN A 185 11.17 12.05 -3.62
N HIS A 186 10.16 12.91 -3.77
CA HIS A 186 8.92 12.80 -3.00
C HIS A 186 8.15 11.51 -3.29
N MET A 187 8.10 11.06 -4.55
CA MET A 187 7.50 9.77 -4.89
C MET A 187 8.22 8.62 -4.17
N ILE A 188 9.56 8.59 -4.19
CA ILE A 188 10.35 7.56 -3.51
C ILE A 188 10.10 7.60 -2.00
N GLU A 189 10.05 8.79 -1.39
CA GLU A 189 9.75 8.95 0.03
C GLU A 189 8.37 8.40 0.40
N ASN A 190 7.35 8.69 -0.41
CA ASN A 190 6.00 8.18 -0.20
C ASN A 190 5.94 6.65 -0.34
N ILE A 191 6.64 6.07 -1.31
CA ILE A 191 6.74 4.60 -1.45
C ILE A 191 7.41 4.00 -0.21
N ARG A 192 8.48 4.60 0.31
CA ARG A 192 9.13 4.14 1.56
C ARG A 192 8.16 4.16 2.74
N LYS A 193 7.38 5.23 2.90
CA LYS A 193 6.36 5.36 3.96
C LYS A 193 5.31 4.26 3.84
N LEU A 194 4.78 4.02 2.64
CA LEU A 194 3.82 2.95 2.38
C LEU A 194 4.38 1.57 2.74
N ILE A 195 5.64 1.27 2.40
CA ILE A 195 6.28 0.00 2.76
C ILE A 195 6.40 -0.15 4.29
N LEU A 196 6.73 0.91 5.01
CA LEU A 196 6.79 0.89 6.48
C LEU A 196 5.42 0.66 7.10
N GLU A 197 4.36 1.29 6.57
CA GLU A 197 2.99 1.06 7.01
C GLU A 197 2.54 -0.38 6.77
N VAL A 198 2.81 -0.93 5.57
CA VAL A 198 2.50 -2.33 5.26
C VAL A 198 3.27 -3.27 6.20
N ARG A 199 4.55 -3.00 6.48
CA ARG A 199 5.34 -3.79 7.42
C ARG A 199 4.73 -3.77 8.83
N ASN A 200 4.31 -2.60 9.31
CA ASN A 200 3.66 -2.45 10.61
C ASN A 200 2.31 -3.18 10.65
N LEU A 201 1.54 -3.11 9.58
CA LEU A 201 0.27 -3.83 9.46
C LEU A 201 0.49 -5.35 9.48
N SER A 202 1.45 -5.86 8.70
CA SER A 202 1.82 -7.29 8.70
C SER A 202 2.23 -7.77 10.09
N GLN A 203 3.00 -6.96 10.84
CA GLN A 203 3.35 -7.31 12.22
C GLN A 203 2.12 -7.37 13.14
N LYS A 204 1.20 -6.41 13.02
CA LYS A 204 -0.06 -6.41 13.78
C LYS A 204 -0.91 -7.64 13.46
N VAL A 205 -1.03 -8.01 12.17
CA VAL A 205 -1.74 -9.21 11.72
C VAL A 205 -1.12 -10.46 12.33
N THR A 206 0.21 -10.61 12.27
CA THR A 206 0.91 -11.74 12.91
C THR A 206 0.62 -11.83 14.41
N ASN A 207 0.68 -10.70 15.13
CA ASN A 207 0.39 -10.68 16.56
C ASN A 207 -1.08 -11.05 16.86
N HIS A 208 -2.03 -10.59 16.04
CA HIS A 208 -3.44 -10.96 16.18
C HIS A 208 -3.69 -12.44 15.87
N SER A 209 -3.01 -13.00 14.87
CA SER A 209 -3.08 -14.44 14.58
C SER A 209 -2.61 -15.29 15.77
N ILE A 210 -1.54 -14.87 16.46
CA ILE A 210 -1.07 -15.52 17.69
C ILE A 210 -2.15 -15.45 18.78
N LEU A 211 -2.76 -14.27 18.98
CA LEU A 211 -3.82 -14.09 19.97
C LEU A 211 -5.03 -14.99 19.68
N VAL A 212 -5.49 -15.03 18.43
CA VAL A 212 -6.60 -15.89 17.99
C VAL A 212 -6.27 -17.37 18.20
N ASN A 213 -5.04 -17.79 17.88
CA ASN A 213 -4.61 -19.17 18.12
C ASN A 213 -4.67 -19.53 19.62
N ASN A 214 -4.19 -18.64 20.49
CA ASN A 214 -4.26 -18.84 21.94
C ASN A 214 -5.71 -18.89 22.44
N SER A 215 -6.59 -18.00 21.96
CA SER A 215 -8.02 -18.02 22.30
C SER A 215 -8.72 -19.28 21.80
N SER A 216 -8.34 -19.79 20.63
CA SER A 216 -8.85 -21.04 20.08
C SER A 216 -8.44 -22.24 20.95
N GLU A 217 -7.17 -22.30 21.38
CA GLU A 217 -6.72 -23.37 22.28
C GLU A 217 -7.43 -23.29 23.65
N GLN A 218 -7.60 -22.08 24.19
CA GLN A 218 -8.36 -21.87 25.43
C GLN A 218 -9.84 -22.30 25.29
N SER A 219 -10.46 -22.02 24.14
CA SER A 219 -11.84 -22.43 23.85
C SER A 219 -11.96 -23.95 23.76
N LYS A 220 -10.96 -24.62 23.19
CA LYS A 220 -10.87 -26.08 23.13
C LYS A 220 -10.74 -26.70 24.52
N ILE A 221 -9.89 -26.14 25.39
CA ILE A 221 -9.77 -26.57 26.80
C ILE A 221 -11.12 -26.40 27.51
N SER A 222 -11.74 -25.23 27.38
CA SER A 222 -13.04 -24.93 28.01
C SER A 222 -14.14 -25.87 27.51
N SER A 223 -14.17 -26.16 26.21
CA SER A 223 -15.13 -27.10 25.61
C SER A 223 -14.95 -28.52 26.15
N ARG A 224 -13.71 -28.97 26.36
CA ARG A 224 -13.44 -30.27 27.01
C ARG A 224 -13.96 -30.30 28.44
N GLN A 225 -13.72 -29.24 29.22
CA GLN A 225 -14.23 -29.14 30.59
C GLN A 225 -15.76 -29.16 30.64
N ILE A 226 -16.43 -28.43 29.74
CA ILE A 226 -17.89 -28.47 29.62
C ILE A 226 -18.36 -29.89 29.32
N SER A 227 -17.72 -30.58 28.37
CA SER A 227 -18.07 -31.97 28.04
C SER A 227 -17.91 -32.91 29.23
N GLU A 228 -16.87 -32.72 30.04
CA GLU A 228 -16.64 -33.50 31.25
C GLU A 228 -17.70 -33.24 32.32
N VAL A 229 -18.03 -31.97 32.57
CA VAL A 229 -19.11 -31.58 33.49
C VAL A 229 -20.45 -32.12 33.03
N MET A 230 -20.75 -32.06 31.73
CA MET A 230 -22.00 -32.61 31.18
C MET A 230 -22.09 -34.13 31.37
N ASN A 231 -20.96 -34.85 31.29
CA ASN A 231 -20.94 -36.27 31.60
C ASN A 231 -21.24 -36.53 33.09
N GLN A 232 -20.68 -35.73 34.00
CA GLN A 232 -20.99 -35.81 35.43
C GLN A 232 -22.46 -35.48 35.73
N VAL A 233 -23.03 -34.49 35.05
CA VAL A 233 -24.46 -34.16 35.17
C VAL A 233 -25.32 -35.33 34.67
N ALA A 234 -24.94 -35.99 33.58
CA ALA A 234 -25.67 -37.15 33.07
C ALA A 234 -25.62 -38.33 34.05
N ILE A 235 -24.45 -38.61 34.65
CA ILE A 235 -24.31 -39.62 35.71
C ILE A 235 -25.18 -39.26 36.91
N GLY A 236 -25.08 -38.04 37.44
CA GLY A 236 -25.87 -37.61 38.58
C GLY A 236 -27.38 -37.57 38.32
N ALA A 237 -27.81 -37.28 37.09
CA ALA A 237 -29.22 -37.38 36.69
C ALA A 237 -29.70 -38.83 36.64
N SER A 238 -28.85 -39.77 36.21
CA SER A 238 -29.13 -41.20 36.26
C SER A 238 -29.28 -41.69 37.70
N ASP A 239 -28.35 -41.32 38.58
CA ASP A 239 -28.41 -41.65 40.00
C ASP A 239 -29.66 -41.05 40.66
N GLN A 240 -30.05 -39.82 40.30
CA GLN A 240 -31.29 -39.21 40.78
C GLN A 240 -32.52 -39.99 40.33
N ALA A 241 -32.56 -40.48 39.09
CA ALA A 241 -33.68 -41.27 38.58
C ALA A 241 -33.80 -42.61 39.32
N GLU A 242 -32.67 -43.25 39.64
CA GLU A 242 -32.63 -44.47 40.45
C GLU A 242 -33.15 -44.22 41.87
N ASN A 243 -32.65 -43.19 42.56
CA ASN A 243 -33.14 -42.83 43.90
C ASN A 243 -34.64 -42.46 43.91
N LEU A 244 -35.15 -41.87 42.82
CA LEU A 244 -36.57 -41.58 42.66
C LEU A 244 -37.41 -42.86 42.51
N ALA A 245 -36.89 -43.88 41.81
CA ALA A 245 -37.55 -45.17 41.71
C ALA A 245 -37.67 -45.83 43.10
N ASP A 246 -36.59 -45.83 43.88
CA ASP A 246 -36.58 -46.33 45.26
C ASP A 246 -37.54 -45.54 46.16
N GLY A 247 -37.61 -44.22 45.96
CA GLY A 247 -38.55 -43.34 46.67
C GLY A 247 -40.01 -43.68 46.35
N VAL A 248 -40.32 -43.98 45.08
CA VAL A 248 -41.66 -44.43 44.66
C VAL A 248 -41.99 -45.79 45.26
N GLU A 249 -41.04 -46.72 45.30
CA GLU A 249 -41.22 -48.01 45.97
C GLU A 249 -41.52 -47.84 47.47
N SER A 250 -40.76 -46.97 48.15
CA SER A 250 -40.99 -46.65 49.57
C SER A 250 -42.36 -46.02 49.82
N ILE A 251 -42.84 -45.15 48.91
CA ILE A 251 -44.19 -44.58 48.96
C ILE A 251 -45.26 -45.66 48.79
N ASN A 252 -45.05 -46.64 47.90
CA ASN A 252 -46.00 -47.76 47.73
C ASN A 252 -46.07 -48.64 48.98
N ILE A 253 -44.92 -48.93 49.61
CA ILE A 253 -44.88 -49.66 50.89
C ILE A 253 -45.63 -48.87 51.97
N LEU A 254 -45.38 -47.56 52.07
CA LEU A 254 -46.07 -46.70 53.03
C LEU A 254 -47.59 -46.68 52.79
N ALA A 255 -48.04 -46.68 51.54
CA ALA A 255 -49.46 -46.74 51.22
C ALA A 255 -50.11 -48.07 51.67
N ASP A 256 -49.40 -49.20 51.52
CA ASP A 256 -49.87 -50.50 52.04
C ASP A 256 -49.95 -50.51 53.57
N ASP A 257 -48.95 -49.95 54.24
CA ASP A 257 -48.93 -49.83 55.70
C ASP A 257 -50.07 -48.92 56.22
N ILE A 258 -50.39 -47.83 55.51
CA ILE A 258 -51.56 -47.00 55.83
C ILE A 258 -52.87 -47.80 55.71
N ASN A 259 -53.01 -48.64 54.67
CA ASN A 259 -54.19 -49.49 54.51
C ASN A 259 -54.29 -50.53 55.65
N LYS A 260 -53.17 -51.12 56.08
CA LYS A 260 -53.14 -52.00 57.26
C LYS A 260 -53.55 -51.28 58.53
N VAL A 261 -53.04 -50.07 58.76
CA VAL A 261 -53.45 -49.25 59.91
C VAL A 261 -54.95 -48.94 59.88
N GLU A 262 -55.54 -48.69 58.70
CA GLU A 262 -56.99 -48.53 58.56
C GLU A 262 -57.77 -49.78 58.99
N GLU A 263 -57.29 -50.97 58.58
CA GLU A 263 -57.88 -52.26 58.97
C GLU A 263 -57.77 -52.51 60.48
N ASP A 264 -56.60 -52.28 61.07
CA ASP A 264 -56.36 -52.38 62.51
C ASP A 264 -57.29 -51.41 63.27
N MET A 265 -57.49 -50.19 62.77
CA MET A 265 -58.40 -49.23 63.37
C MET A 265 -59.86 -49.68 63.32
N LYS A 266 -60.30 -50.42 62.29
CA LYS A 266 -61.63 -51.04 62.26
C LYS A 266 -61.77 -52.11 63.34
N PHE A 267 -60.75 -52.97 63.50
CA PHE A 267 -60.72 -53.99 64.55
C PHE A 267 -60.75 -53.37 65.96
N VAL A 268 -59.99 -52.30 66.18
CA VAL A 268 -60.01 -51.53 67.44
C VAL A 268 -61.39 -50.93 67.70
N ALA A 269 -62.03 -50.34 66.70
CA ALA A 269 -63.38 -49.76 66.83
C ALA A 269 -64.43 -50.84 67.17
N GLU A 270 -64.38 -52.00 66.52
CA GLU A 270 -65.26 -53.13 66.81
C GLU A 270 -65.05 -53.66 68.24
N THR A 271 -63.79 -53.83 68.66
CA THR A 271 -63.42 -54.25 70.02
C THR A 271 -63.90 -53.24 71.07
N ALA A 272 -63.74 -51.95 70.82
CA ALA A 272 -64.22 -50.89 71.71
C ALA A 272 -65.75 -50.90 71.84
N ASN A 273 -66.47 -51.14 70.73
CA ASN A 273 -67.93 -51.25 70.74
C ASN A 273 -68.40 -52.52 71.48
N GLY A 274 -67.71 -53.65 71.28
CA GLY A 274 -67.92 -54.88 72.05
C GLY A 274 -67.70 -54.67 73.54
N THR A 275 -66.62 -53.98 73.91
CA THR A 275 -66.30 -53.61 75.30
C THR A 275 -67.38 -52.72 75.90
N LYS A 276 -67.90 -51.74 75.16
CA LYS A 276 -69.01 -50.88 75.58
C LYS A 276 -70.29 -51.70 75.86
N LYS A 277 -70.65 -52.61 74.96
CA LYS A 277 -71.81 -53.50 75.11
C LYS A 277 -71.66 -54.41 76.33
N LEU A 278 -70.47 -54.99 76.52
CA LEU A 278 -70.15 -55.82 77.68
C LEU A 278 -70.27 -55.00 78.98
N SER A 279 -69.70 -53.80 79.03
CA SER A 279 -69.79 -52.90 80.19
C SER A 279 -71.23 -52.54 80.54
N GLN A 280 -72.08 -52.26 79.54
CA GLN A 280 -73.51 -51.99 79.75
C GLN A 280 -74.24 -53.21 80.34
N ASN A 281 -73.97 -54.42 79.82
CA ASN A 281 -74.52 -55.66 80.38
C ASN A 281 -74.06 -55.86 81.83
N SER A 282 -72.77 -55.67 82.11
CA SER A 282 -72.22 -55.76 83.47
C SER A 282 -72.88 -54.77 84.43
N LEU A 283 -73.13 -53.52 84.00
CA LEU A 283 -73.85 -52.52 84.80
C LEU A 283 -75.28 -52.96 85.11
N GLY A 284 -75.97 -53.60 84.16
CA GLY A 284 -77.29 -54.20 84.36
C GLY A 284 -77.28 -55.35 85.38
N VAL A 285 -76.26 -56.22 85.31
CA VAL A 285 -76.05 -57.30 86.28
C VAL A 285 -75.79 -56.73 87.67
N VAL A 286 -74.94 -55.72 87.80
CA VAL A 286 -74.66 -55.05 89.08
C VAL A 286 -75.93 -54.40 89.65
N LYS A 287 -76.76 -53.77 88.81
CA LYS A 287 -78.06 -53.21 89.24
C LYS A 287 -78.99 -54.31 89.79
N THR A 288 -79.09 -55.42 89.07
CA THR A 288 -79.90 -56.58 89.48
C THR A 288 -79.38 -57.17 90.79
N LEU A 289 -78.06 -57.29 90.94
CA LEU A 289 -77.41 -57.74 92.16
C LEU A 289 -77.73 -56.81 93.34
N ASN A 290 -77.69 -55.49 93.13
CA ASN A 290 -78.03 -54.51 94.16
C ASN A 290 -79.50 -54.58 94.58
N GLU A 291 -80.42 -54.76 93.62
CA GLU A 291 -81.84 -54.98 93.90
C GLU A 291 -82.07 -56.27 94.71
N LYS A 292 -81.39 -57.36 94.34
CA LYS A 292 -81.45 -58.63 95.08
C LYS A 292 -80.85 -58.53 96.47
N ALA A 293 -79.71 -57.85 96.63
CA ALA A 293 -79.10 -57.59 97.93
C ALA A 293 -80.05 -56.78 98.84
N SER A 294 -80.72 -55.75 98.30
CA SER A 294 -81.73 -54.97 99.03
C SER A 294 -82.95 -55.81 99.43
N GLN A 295 -83.45 -56.65 98.52
CA GLN A 295 -84.53 -57.61 98.84
C GLN A 295 -84.12 -58.56 99.97
N THR A 296 -82.91 -59.12 99.90
CA THR A 296 -82.35 -59.99 100.94
C THR A 296 -82.25 -59.25 102.28
N SER A 297 -81.77 -58.00 102.30
CA SER A 297 -81.73 -57.18 103.52
C SER A 297 -83.12 -57.01 104.14
N ARG A 298 -84.14 -56.67 103.34
CA ARG A 298 -85.52 -56.55 103.83
C ARG A 298 -86.08 -57.87 104.35
N ALA A 299 -85.72 -58.98 103.73
CA ALA A 299 -86.09 -60.31 104.21
C ALA A 299 -85.41 -60.62 105.55
N SER A 300 -84.12 -60.30 105.68
CA SER A 300 -83.37 -60.41 106.94
C SER A 300 -83.98 -59.53 108.04
N ASP A 301 -84.37 -58.28 107.75
CA ASP A 301 -85.05 -57.40 108.72
C ASP A 301 -86.39 -57.99 109.18
N LYS A 302 -87.16 -58.60 108.28
CA LYS A 302 -88.38 -59.33 108.65
C LYS A 302 -88.08 -60.52 109.56
N VAL A 303 -87.03 -61.27 109.28
CA VAL A 303 -86.59 -62.38 110.14
C VAL A 303 -86.19 -61.86 111.52
N ILE A 304 -85.42 -60.77 111.61
CA ILE A 304 -85.04 -60.14 112.88
C ILE A 304 -86.29 -59.69 113.66
N ASN A 305 -87.25 -59.05 112.99
CA ASN A 305 -88.52 -58.66 113.63
C ASN A 305 -89.33 -59.86 114.12
N ASN A 306 -89.40 -60.94 113.34
CA ASN A 306 -90.06 -62.17 113.77
C ASN A 306 -89.36 -62.81 114.96
N ILE A 307 -88.02 -62.80 115.01
CA ILE A 307 -87.25 -63.26 116.16
C ILE A 307 -87.55 -62.40 117.39
N ASN A 308 -87.59 -61.07 117.25
CA ASN A 308 -87.92 -60.17 118.36
C ASN A 308 -89.35 -60.37 118.87
N ASN A 309 -90.32 -60.53 117.97
CA ASN A 309 -91.71 -60.85 118.33
C ASN A 309 -91.78 -62.21 119.04
N LEU A 310 -91.12 -63.24 118.50
CA LEU A 310 -91.06 -64.56 119.12
C LEU A 310 -90.38 -64.50 120.50
N SER A 311 -89.32 -63.71 120.66
CA SER A 311 -88.68 -63.48 121.96
C SER A 311 -89.63 -62.83 122.96
N LYS A 312 -90.47 -61.90 122.49
CA LYS A 312 -91.49 -61.24 123.32
C LYS A 312 -92.61 -62.21 123.72
N ASP A 313 -93.03 -63.07 122.80
CA ASP A 313 -93.99 -64.15 123.07
C ASP A 313 -93.40 -65.16 124.06
N MET A 314 -92.11 -65.50 123.92
CA MET A 314 -91.38 -66.32 124.90
C MET A 314 -91.29 -65.67 126.27
N GLU A 315 -91.09 -64.35 126.36
CA GLU A 315 -91.16 -63.58 127.62
C GLU A 315 -92.55 -63.65 128.25
N GLN A 316 -93.62 -63.58 127.45
CA GLN A 316 -94.99 -63.77 127.94
C GLN A 316 -95.20 -65.20 128.45
N ILE A 317 -94.68 -66.22 127.75
CA ILE A 317 -94.72 -67.61 128.22
C ILE A 317 -93.95 -67.74 129.55
N VAL A 318 -92.77 -67.12 129.69
CA VAL A 318 -92.03 -67.10 130.97
C VAL A 318 -92.82 -66.40 132.06
N LYS A 319 -93.53 -65.30 131.77
CA LYS A 319 -94.46 -64.69 132.74
C LYS A 319 -95.58 -65.66 133.12
N ILE A 320 -96.19 -66.36 132.16
CA ILE A 320 -97.24 -67.35 132.43
C ILE A 320 -96.70 -68.50 133.28
N THR A 321 -95.54 -69.07 132.95
CA THR A 321 -94.93 -70.15 133.75
C THR A 321 -94.51 -69.67 135.14
N LYS A 322 -94.04 -68.43 135.28
CA LYS A 322 -93.77 -67.82 136.59
C LYS A 322 -95.05 -67.60 137.38
N THR A 323 -96.16 -67.23 136.73
CA THR A 323 -97.49 -67.13 137.36
C THR A 323 -98.00 -68.51 137.80
N ILE A 324 -97.82 -69.54 136.97
CA ILE A 324 -98.14 -70.94 137.32
C ILE A 324 -97.26 -71.42 138.49
N SER A 325 -95.97 -71.07 138.50
CA SER A 325 -95.06 -71.35 139.63
C SER A 325 -95.48 -70.60 140.90
N THR A 326 -95.95 -69.35 140.78
CA THR A 326 -96.42 -68.56 141.94
C THR A 326 -97.77 -69.08 142.47
N ILE A 327 -98.62 -69.64 141.60
CA ILE A 327 -99.83 -70.38 141.98
C ILE A 327 -99.47 -71.70 142.68
N ALA A 328 -98.38 -72.36 142.27
CA ALA A 328 -97.91 -73.59 142.90
C ALA A 328 -97.23 -73.35 144.28
N ASP A 329 -96.63 -72.17 144.51
CA ASP A 329 -95.84 -71.83 145.71
C ASP A 329 -96.60 -71.06 146.82
N GLN A 330 -97.95 -71.02 146.82
CA GLN A 330 -98.73 -70.53 147.96
C GLN A 330 -99.25 -71.66 148.89
N PRO A 331 -98.84 -71.73 150.18
CA PRO A 331 -99.30 -72.75 151.14
C PRO A 331 -100.52 -72.34 152.01
N SER A 332 -101.61 -73.11 151.88
CA SER A 332 -102.61 -73.56 152.89
C SER A 332 -103.69 -72.63 153.50
N PHE A 333 -104.98 -73.08 153.46
CA PHE A 333 -105.97 -73.18 154.57
C PHE A 333 -107.26 -73.95 154.10
N ILE A 334 -107.53 -75.20 154.58
CA ILE A 334 -108.61 -75.67 155.52
C ILE A 334 -110.03 -75.89 154.90
N LYS A 335 -110.60 -77.13 154.78
CA LYS A 335 -111.31 -78.05 155.75
C LYS A 335 -112.83 -77.74 155.96
N CYS A 336 -113.74 -78.68 155.58
CA CYS A 336 -114.83 -79.32 156.39
C CYS A 336 -116.07 -79.82 155.58
N PHE A 337 -116.49 -81.07 155.87
CA PHE A 337 -117.73 -81.84 155.54
C PHE A 337 -118.11 -81.98 154.04
N HIS A 338 -118.28 -83.16 153.44
CA HIS A 338 -118.68 -84.50 153.92
C HIS A 338 -118.01 -85.58 153.04
#